data_AF-A0A1G3KV20-F1
#
_entry.id   AF-A0A1G3KV20-F1
#
_cell.length_a   1.000
_cell.length_b   1.000
_cell.length_c   1.000
_cell.angle_alpha   90.00
_cell.angle_beta   90.00
_cell.angle_gamma   90.00
#
_symmetry.space_group_name_H-M   'P 1'
#
loop_
_entity.id
_entity.type
_entity.pdbx_description
1 polymer ?
#
loop_
_entity_poly.entity_id
_entity_poly.type
_entity_poly.pdbx_seq_one_letter_code
_entity_poly.pdbx_strand_id
1 'polypeptide(L)' 'MTSATLAVLILAAGCSRTDNEPGPGGVTVSEAKALDDAAEMLESRDSAPAAAEPSGDGAAPDK' A
#
# COMPACT_ATOMS: atom_id res chain seq x y z
N MET A 1 20.10 -2.83 -38.72
CA MET A 1 18.72 -3.31 -38.41
C MET A 1 18.54 -3.74 -36.95
N THR A 2 19.59 -4.09 -36.20
CA THR A 2 19.53 -4.47 -34.77
C THR A 2 19.30 -3.31 -33.80
N SER A 3 19.60 -2.07 -34.19
CA SER A 3 19.46 -0.89 -33.32
C SER A 3 18.01 -0.49 -33.05
N ALA A 4 17.09 -0.74 -33.98
CA ALA A 4 15.68 -0.40 -33.81
C ALA A 4 14.98 -1.32 -32.80
N THR A 5 15.36 -2.61 -32.78
CA THR A 5 14.84 -3.60 -31.83
C THR A 5 15.24 -3.30 -30.40
N LEU A 6 16.47 -2.82 -30.18
CA LEU A 6 16.96 -2.43 -28.85
C LEU A 6 16.20 -1.22 -28.29
N ALA A 7 15.90 -0.22 -29.12
CA ALA A 7 15.16 0.97 -28.71
C ALA A 7 13.71 0.65 -28.27
N VAL A 8 13.05 -0.29 -28.95
CA VAL A 8 11.69 -0.75 -28.60
C VAL A 8 11.65 -1.45 -27.24
N LEU A 9 12.67 -2.24 -26.90
CA LEU A 9 12.72 -2.95 -25.61
C LEU A 9 12.93 -1.99 -24.43
N ILE A 10 13.71 -0.92 -24.61
CA ILE A 10 13.94 0.10 -23.56
C ILE A 10 12.67 0.92 -23.32
N LEU A 11 11.94 1.29 -24.37
CA LEU A 11 10.68 2.02 -24.23
C LEU A 11 9.58 1.14 -23.59
N ALA A 12 9.55 -0.15 -23.90
CA ALA A 12 8.67 -1.11 -23.24
C ALA A 12 9.04 -1.36 -21.77
N ALA A 13 10.32 -1.23 -21.38
CA ALA A 13 10.76 -1.33 -19.99
C ALA A 13 10.26 -0.14 -19.13
N GLY A 14 10.12 1.06 -19.71
CA GLY A 14 9.50 2.22 -19.05
C GLY A 14 7.96 2.19 -19.04
N CYS A 15 7.35 1.35 -19.89
CA CYS A 15 5.94 0.98 -19.78
C CYS A 15 5.73 -0.29 -18.92
N SER A 16 6.82 -0.83 -18.34
CA SER A 16 6.76 -1.99 -17.47
C SER A 16 6.69 -1.50 -16.03
N ARG A 17 5.59 -1.87 -15.39
CA ARG A 17 5.29 -1.72 -13.97
C ARG A 17 6.38 -2.39 -13.12
N THR A 18 7.52 -1.72 -12.92
CA THR A 18 8.43 -2.10 -11.85
C THR A 18 7.72 -1.78 -10.53
N ASP A 19 7.84 -2.64 -9.52
CA ASP A 19 7.14 -2.48 -8.24
C ASP A 19 7.45 -1.16 -7.52
N ASN A 20 8.52 -0.47 -7.91
CA ASN A 20 9.05 0.75 -7.31
C ASN A 20 8.76 2.04 -8.10
N GLU A 21 8.11 1.97 -9.28
CA GLU A 21 7.64 3.18 -9.95
C GLU A 21 6.30 3.63 -9.32
N PRO A 22 6.12 4.93 -9.01
CA PRO A 22 4.87 5.44 -8.48
C PRO A 22 3.70 5.20 -9.46
N GLY A 23 2.70 4.44 -9.02
CA GLY A 23 1.47 4.19 -9.76
C GLY A 23 0.50 5.38 -9.74
N PRO A 24 -0.70 5.23 -10.32
CA PRO A 24 -1.75 6.25 -10.24
C PRO A 24 -2.06 6.55 -8.77
N GLY A 25 -1.94 7.82 -8.36
CA GLY A 25 -2.02 8.23 -6.94
C GLY A 25 -0.66 8.48 -6.28
N GLY A 26 0.46 8.28 -6.98
CA GLY A 26 1.81 8.57 -6.48
C GLY A 26 2.35 7.52 -5.50
N VAL A 27 1.64 6.41 -5.32
CA VAL A 27 2.06 5.28 -4.48
C VAL A 27 2.58 4.13 -5.33
N THR A 28 3.65 3.50 -4.88
CA THR A 28 4.21 2.28 -5.47
C THR A 28 3.25 1.10 -5.30
N VAL A 29 3.48 0.02 -6.05
CA VAL A 29 2.67 -1.21 -5.93
C VAL A 29 2.84 -1.83 -4.54
N SER A 30 4.06 -1.76 -3.99
CA SER A 30 4.38 -2.24 -2.65
C SER A 30 3.64 -1.44 -1.56
N GLU A 31 3.57 -0.11 -1.69
CA GLU A 31 2.81 0.74 -0.77
C GLU A 31 1.32 0.47 -0.85
N ALA A 32 0.76 0.35 -2.05
CA ALA A 32 -0.66 0.02 -2.22
C ALA A 32 -1.02 -1.30 -1.53
N LYS A 33 -0.17 -2.33 -1.68
CA LYS A 33 -0.39 -3.62 -1.01
C LYS A 33 -0.31 -3.51 0.52
N ALA A 34 0.63 -2.74 1.05
CA ALA A 34 0.72 -2.53 2.50
C ALA A 34 -0.53 -1.81 3.06
N LEU A 35 -1.12 -0.88 2.28
CA LEU A 35 -2.37 -0.22 2.65
C LEU A 35 -3.56 -1.18 2.61
N ASP A 36 -3.66 -2.05 1.60
CA ASP A 36 -4.71 -3.05 1.50
C ASP A 36 -4.64 -4.07 2.65
N ASP A 37 -3.45 -4.58 2.96
CA ASP A 37 -3.23 -5.50 4.08
C ASP A 37 -3.64 -4.86 5.42
N ALA A 38 -3.35 -3.55 5.60
CA ALA A 38 -3.77 -2.81 6.79
C ALA A 38 -5.30 -2.65 6.88
N ALA A 39 -5.99 -2.43 5.75
CA ALA A 39 -7.44 -2.37 5.71
C ALA A 39 -8.09 -3.73 6.07
N GLU A 40 -7.53 -4.84 5.58
CA GLU A 40 -7.98 -6.19 5.90
C GLU A 40 -7.87 -6.50 7.41
N MET A 41 -6.82 -6.00 8.07
CA MET A 41 -6.67 -6.14 9.52
C MET A 41 -7.75 -5.39 10.31
N LEU A 42 -8.23 -4.24 9.83
CA LEU A 42 -9.32 -3.49 10.46
C LEU A 42 -10.66 -4.21 10.27
N GLU A 43 -10.97 -4.65 9.05
CA GLU A 43 -12.20 -5.40 8.75
C GLU A 43 -12.28 -6.71 9.55
N SER A 44 -11.16 -7.40 9.71
CA SER A 44 -11.07 -8.62 10.54
C SER A 44 -11.33 -8.35 12.02
N ARG A 45 -11.02 -7.14 12.52
CA ARG A 45 -11.31 -6.72 13.90
C ARG A 45 -12.76 -6.30 14.06
N ASP A 46 -13.33 -5.60 13.09
CA ASP A 46 -14.73 -5.18 13.11
C ASP A 46 -15.71 -6.36 12.96
N SER A 47 -15.28 -7.44 12.31
CA SER A 47 -16.02 -8.71 12.23
C SER A 47 -16.02 -9.50 13.55
N ALA A 48 -15.11 -9.21 14.49
CA ALA A 48 -15.21 -9.73 15.84
C ALA A 48 -16.29 -8.92 16.59
N PRO A 49 -17.20 -9.56 17.35
CA PRO A 49 -18.12 -8.80 18.19
C PRO A 49 -17.26 -7.89 19.04
N ALA A 50 -17.51 -6.58 18.97
CA ALA A 50 -16.82 -5.59 19.78
C ALA A 50 -16.84 -6.09 21.23
N ALA A 51 -15.75 -6.73 21.65
CA ALA A 51 -15.52 -6.97 23.05
C ALA A 51 -15.58 -5.56 23.63
N ALA A 52 -16.54 -5.34 24.52
CA ALA A 52 -16.71 -4.05 25.17
C ALA A 52 -15.42 -3.76 25.93
N GLU A 53 -14.45 -3.17 25.24
CA GLU A 53 -13.29 -2.58 25.87
C GLU A 53 -13.87 -1.49 26.78
N PRO A 54 -13.62 -1.53 28.09
CA PRO A 54 -13.95 -0.38 28.90
C PRO A 54 -13.18 0.77 28.27
N SER A 55 -13.93 1.78 27.79
CA SER A 55 -13.38 3.03 27.31
C SER A 55 -12.60 3.67 28.47
N GLY A 56 -11.35 3.25 28.60
CA GLY A 56 -10.37 3.82 29.51
C GLY A 56 -9.94 5.14 28.90
N ASP A 57 -10.70 6.17 29.25
CA ASP A 57 -10.20 7.54 29.30
C ASP A 57 -8.84 7.51 30.00
N GLY A 58 -7.79 7.59 29.19
CA GLY A 58 -6.40 7.66 29.61
C GLY A 58 -5.89 9.07 29.38
N ALA A 59 -6.61 10.06 29.92
CA ALA A 59 -6.04 11.37 30.21
C ALA A 59 -4.74 11.13 31.00
N ALA A 60 -3.61 11.46 30.38
CA ALA A 60 -2.32 11.40 31.05
C ALA A 60 -2.38 12.31 32.30
N PRO A 61 -2.06 11.80 33.51
CA PRO A 61 -2.08 12.62 34.70
C PRO A 61 -0.95 13.65 34.61
N ASP A 62 -1.35 14.90 34.86
CA ASP A 62 -0.53 16.10 34.90
C ASP A 62 0.76 15.90 35.71
N LYS A 63 1.87 16.43 35.18
CA LYS A 63 3.00 16.90 35.97
C LYS A 63 3.44 18.26 35.48
#